data_AF-A0A9P0ARM9-F1
#
_entry.id   AF-A0A9P0ARM9-F1
#
_cell.length_a   1.000
_cell.length_b   1.000
_cell.length_c   1.000
_cell.angle_alpha   90.00
_cell.angle_beta   90.00
_cell.angle_gamma   90.00
#
_symmetry.space_group_name_H-M   'P 1'
#
loop_
_entity.id
_entity.type
_entity.pdbx_description
1 polymer ?
#
loop_
_entity_poly.entity_id
_entity_poly.type
_entity_poly.pdbx_seq_one_letter_code
_entity_poly.pdbx_strand_id
1 'polypeptide(L)'
;MALEDILSFLKHTERNSLKLICKWGCDGSQQAQYKQKIDDDAALDANIFPSSFVPLQIYCGQQRKKINWQNPIPSSPRYCRHIRFRFVKESTYVTKEEISYVEKSSKQLTPTQVSLHGSTFTFEHIFKMTMIDGKVCNMATGTKSTSRCYICGATSKDFNNLTQKFNTTSKAIEFGLSVLHARIRWFESVLHLAYKLPVKQYREKRTNEEKTYTGKETDCQKPISGIPMIVILAEDSLKTPISCGHNKS
;
A
#
# COMPACT_ATOMS: atom_id res chain seq x y z
N MET A 1 -2.72 -17.97 23.73
CA MET A 1 -2.94 -19.37 23.31
C MET A 1 -1.93 -19.67 22.22
N ALA A 2 -1.03 -20.63 22.46
CA ALA A 2 0.00 -20.95 21.48
C ALA A 2 -0.64 -21.69 20.28
N LEU A 3 -0.03 -21.58 19.10
CA LEU A 3 -0.53 -22.28 17.90
C LEU A 3 -0.57 -23.80 18.10
N GLU A 4 0.35 -24.33 18.91
CA GLU A 4 0.45 -25.75 19.26
C GLU A 4 -0.81 -26.26 19.99
N ASP A 5 -1.32 -25.50 20.96
CA ASP A 5 -2.54 -25.84 21.70
C ASP A 5 -3.73 -26.02 20.73
N ILE A 6 -3.87 -25.09 19.79
CA ILE A 6 -4.95 -25.07 18.80
C ILE A 6 -4.87 -26.28 17.86
N LEU A 7 -3.65 -26.64 17.45
CA LEU A 7 -3.43 -27.74 16.51
C LEU A 7 -3.65 -29.11 17.16
N SER A 8 -3.41 -29.23 18.47
CA SER A 8 -3.57 -30.50 19.20
C SER A 8 -5.01 -31.05 19.16
N PHE A 9 -6.02 -30.18 19.14
CA PHE A 9 -7.45 -30.56 19.14
C PHE A 9 -8.01 -30.91 17.75
N LEU A 10 -7.20 -30.84 16.70
CA LEU A 10 -7.65 -31.14 15.33
C LEU A 10 -7.80 -32.64 15.10
N LYS A 11 -8.88 -33.03 14.41
CA LYS A 11 -9.06 -34.41 13.93
C LYS A 11 -8.11 -34.71 12.78
N HIS A 12 -7.74 -35.98 12.57
CA HIS A 12 -6.79 -36.39 11.52
C HIS A 12 -7.13 -35.85 10.12
N THR A 13 -8.41 -35.88 9.72
CA THR A 13 -8.86 -35.34 8.43
C THR A 13 -8.71 -33.82 8.31
N GLU A 14 -8.86 -33.10 9.42
CA GLU A 14 -8.68 -31.64 9.48
C GLU A 14 -7.18 -31.28 9.37
N ARG A 15 -6.29 -32.09 9.95
CA ARG A 15 -4.83 -31.87 9.92
C ARG A 15 -4.25 -31.90 8.51
N ASN A 16 -4.84 -32.71 7.63
CA ASN A 16 -4.38 -32.88 6.25
C ASN A 16 -5.00 -31.86 5.27
N SER A 17 -5.87 -30.97 5.74
CA SER A 17 -6.63 -30.03 4.89
C SER A 17 -6.57 -28.59 5.38
N LEU A 18 -5.50 -28.23 6.12
CA LEU A 18 -5.32 -26.87 6.62
C LEU A 18 -4.93 -25.94 5.49
N LYS A 19 -5.57 -24.77 5.46
CA LYS A 19 -5.28 -23.69 4.51
C LYS A 19 -4.85 -22.46 5.30
N LEU A 20 -3.64 -21.97 5.03
CA LEU A 20 -3.10 -20.72 5.56
C LEU A 20 -3.32 -19.61 4.53
N ILE A 21 -4.13 -18.62 4.88
CA ILE A 21 -4.28 -17.40 4.08
C ILE A 21 -3.26 -16.37 4.52
N CYS A 22 -2.49 -15.89 3.56
CA CYS A 22 -1.55 -14.80 3.70
C CYS A 22 -1.99 -13.63 2.83
N LYS A 23 -1.89 -12.40 3.34
CA LYS A 23 -1.84 -11.22 2.48
C LYS A 23 -0.38 -10.89 2.19
N TRP A 24 -0.09 -10.35 1.02
CA TRP A 24 1.26 -9.93 0.67
C TRP A 24 1.24 -8.70 -0.22
N GLY A 25 2.41 -8.10 -0.40
CA GLY A 25 2.63 -6.98 -1.30
C GLY A 25 4.10 -6.59 -1.38
N CYS A 26 4.36 -5.49 -2.08
CA CYS A 26 5.67 -4.89 -2.23
C CYS A 26 5.54 -3.37 -2.17
N ASP A 27 6.59 -2.71 -1.71
CA ASP A 27 6.63 -1.27 -1.53
C ASP A 27 8.04 -0.75 -1.83
N GLY A 28 8.17 0.53 -2.16
CA GLY A 28 9.44 1.21 -2.39
C GLY A 28 9.73 2.23 -1.30
N SER A 29 10.95 2.22 -0.77
CA SER A 29 11.40 3.23 0.19
C SER A 29 12.78 3.76 -0.17
N GLN A 30 13.02 5.02 0.18
CA GLN A 30 14.34 5.65 0.12
C GLN A 30 15.03 5.51 1.47
N GLN A 31 16.34 5.35 1.47
CA GLN A 31 17.16 5.30 2.68
C GLN A 31 18.47 6.08 2.51
N ALA A 32 19.11 6.39 3.65
CA ALA A 32 20.45 6.93 3.65
C ALA A 32 21.44 5.90 3.09
N GLN A 33 22.35 6.37 2.23
CA GLN A 33 23.39 5.52 1.65
C GLN A 33 24.50 5.25 2.66
N TYR A 34 24.99 4.02 2.70
CA TYR A 34 26.17 3.70 3.47
C TYR A 34 27.42 4.26 2.76
N LYS A 35 28.38 4.75 3.53
CA LYS A 35 29.67 5.25 3.01
C LYS A 35 30.70 4.13 2.81
N GLN A 36 30.25 2.88 2.75
CA GLN A 36 31.12 1.72 2.56
C GLN A 36 31.44 1.57 1.08
N LYS A 37 32.69 1.20 0.77
CA LYS A 37 33.09 0.89 -0.60
C LYS A 37 32.35 -0.36 -1.06
N ILE A 38 31.60 -0.25 -2.15
CA ILE A 38 30.94 -1.37 -2.82
C ILE A 38 31.83 -1.73 -4.03
N ASP A 39 32.03 -3.03 -4.27
CA ASP A 39 32.91 -3.50 -5.36
C ASP A 39 32.33 -3.24 -6.76
N ASP A 40 31.05 -2.90 -6.86
CA ASP A 40 30.35 -2.53 -8.08
C ASP A 40 29.99 -1.03 -8.03
N ASP A 41 30.65 -0.23 -8.88
CA ASP A 41 30.44 1.23 -8.98
C ASP A 41 29.00 1.60 -9.40
N ALA A 42 28.24 0.67 -9.97
CA ALA A 42 26.83 0.88 -10.34
C ALA A 42 25.84 0.52 -9.22
N ALA A 43 26.28 -0.19 -8.18
CA ALA A 43 25.42 -0.63 -7.09
C ALA A 43 25.12 0.53 -6.14
N LEU A 44 23.85 0.92 -6.07
CA LEU A 44 23.36 1.97 -5.17
C LEU A 44 22.41 1.36 -4.13
N ASP A 45 22.67 1.64 -2.86
CA ASP A 45 21.86 1.22 -1.72
C ASP A 45 20.82 2.27 -1.30
N ALA A 46 20.71 3.40 -2.00
CA ALA A 46 19.83 4.52 -1.62
C ALA A 46 18.33 4.17 -1.64
N ASN A 47 17.95 3.08 -2.31
CA ASN A 47 16.57 2.67 -2.45
C ASN A 47 16.44 1.19 -2.08
N ILE A 48 15.40 0.87 -1.32
CA ILE A 48 15.03 -0.51 -0.99
C ILE A 48 13.65 -0.78 -1.57
N PHE A 49 13.51 -1.96 -2.15
CA PHE A 49 12.25 -2.49 -2.63
C PHE A 49 11.97 -3.86 -1.99
N PRO A 50 11.35 -3.89 -0.79
CA PRO A 50 10.95 -5.14 -0.14
C PRO A 50 9.63 -5.71 -0.69
N SER A 51 9.56 -7.04 -0.79
CA SER A 51 8.30 -7.79 -0.85
C SER A 51 8.09 -8.53 0.46
N SER A 52 6.86 -8.51 0.99
CA SER A 52 6.54 -9.05 2.32
C SER A 52 5.14 -9.67 2.35
N PHE A 53 4.92 -10.58 3.28
CA PHE A 53 3.62 -11.19 3.55
C PHE A 53 3.28 -11.18 5.04
N VAL A 54 1.99 -11.30 5.34
CA VAL A 54 1.44 -11.40 6.70
C VAL A 54 0.50 -12.60 6.72
N PRO A 55 0.73 -13.60 7.58
CA PRO A 55 -0.24 -14.67 7.81
C PRO A 55 -1.47 -14.08 8.49
N LEU A 56 -2.64 -14.38 7.95
CA LEU A 56 -3.92 -13.86 8.44
C LEU A 56 -4.68 -14.90 9.24
N GLN A 57 -4.90 -16.07 8.65
CA GLN A 57 -5.80 -17.07 9.21
C GLN A 57 -5.42 -18.47 8.77
N ILE A 58 -5.58 -19.44 9.67
CA ILE A 58 -5.55 -20.88 9.37
C ILE A 58 -6.98 -21.39 9.54
N TYR A 59 -7.46 -22.13 8.55
CA TYR A 59 -8.79 -22.75 8.59
C TYR A 59 -8.77 -24.14 7.94
N CYS A 60 -9.80 -24.94 8.22
CA CYS A 60 -10.06 -26.20 7.55
C CYS A 60 -11.50 -26.28 7.02
N GLY A 61 -11.72 -27.18 6.05
CA GLY A 61 -13.02 -27.43 5.43
C GLY A 61 -13.41 -26.43 4.33
N GLN A 62 -14.47 -26.77 3.59
CA GLN A 62 -15.01 -25.92 2.53
C GLN A 62 -15.57 -24.61 3.12
N GLN A 63 -15.40 -23.51 2.38
CA GLN A 63 -15.88 -22.16 2.73
C GLN A 63 -15.46 -21.62 4.11
N ARG A 64 -14.27 -21.99 4.63
CA ARG A 64 -13.74 -21.44 5.91
C ARG A 64 -14.64 -21.77 7.12
N LYS A 65 -15.35 -22.90 7.09
CA LYS A 65 -16.31 -23.32 8.12
C LYS A 65 -15.72 -23.37 9.53
N LYS A 66 -14.43 -23.68 9.68
CA LYS A 66 -13.73 -23.72 10.97
C LYS A 66 -12.42 -22.94 10.89
N ILE A 67 -12.36 -21.82 11.60
CA ILE A 67 -11.14 -21.02 11.77
C ILE A 67 -10.39 -21.59 12.96
N ASN A 68 -9.17 -22.06 12.72
CA ASN A 68 -8.30 -22.61 13.75
C ASN A 68 -7.48 -21.51 14.41
N TRP A 69 -6.92 -20.62 13.59
CA TRP A 69 -6.13 -19.51 14.08
C TRP A 69 -6.42 -18.25 13.27
N GLN A 70 -6.36 -17.11 13.96
CA GLN A 70 -6.50 -15.80 13.35
C GLN A 70 -5.46 -14.85 13.95
N ASN A 71 -4.79 -14.11 13.08
CA ASN A 71 -3.89 -13.05 13.48
C ASN A 71 -4.68 -11.96 14.24
N PRO A 72 -4.36 -11.69 15.52
CA PRO A 72 -5.09 -10.72 16.32
C PRO A 72 -4.84 -9.28 15.88
N ILE A 73 -3.69 -9.00 15.25
CA ILE A 73 -3.29 -7.65 14.84
C ILE A 73 -2.69 -7.70 13.41
N PRO A 74 -3.51 -7.90 12.38
CA PRO A 74 -3.05 -8.16 11.01
C PRO A 74 -2.37 -6.94 10.35
N SER A 75 -2.46 -5.76 10.94
CA SER A 75 -1.76 -4.55 10.48
C SER A 75 -0.47 -4.27 11.26
N SER A 76 -0.11 -5.12 12.24
CA SER A 76 1.12 -4.94 13.02
C SER A 76 2.35 -5.34 12.20
N PRO A 77 3.42 -4.53 12.21
CA PRO A 77 4.71 -4.91 11.62
C PRO A 77 5.28 -6.21 12.21
N ARG A 78 4.91 -6.56 13.46
CA ARG A 78 5.41 -7.77 14.14
C ARG A 78 5.08 -9.08 13.42
N TYR A 79 3.98 -9.09 12.66
CA TYR A 79 3.56 -10.24 11.85
C TYR A 79 3.95 -10.11 10.37
N CYS A 80 4.60 -9.01 9.97
CA CYS A 80 5.08 -8.82 8.62
C CYS A 80 6.39 -9.60 8.43
N ARG A 81 6.40 -10.51 7.46
CA ARG A 81 7.54 -11.37 7.13
C ARG A 81 8.01 -11.03 5.74
N HIS A 82 9.29 -10.75 5.60
CA HIS A 82 9.89 -10.41 4.31
C HIS A 82 10.03 -11.67 3.45
N ILE A 83 9.68 -11.54 2.17
CA ILE A 83 9.92 -12.54 1.14
C ILE A 83 11.29 -12.27 0.50
N ARG A 84 11.51 -11.03 0.06
CA ARG A 84 12.72 -10.60 -0.64
C ARG A 84 13.02 -9.13 -0.38
N PHE A 85 14.31 -8.81 -0.31
CA PHE A 85 14.82 -7.44 -0.31
C PHE A 85 15.63 -7.19 -1.57
N ARG A 86 15.46 -6.02 -2.17
CA ARG A 86 16.25 -5.57 -3.32
C ARG A 86 16.70 -4.14 -3.10
N PHE A 87 17.95 -3.83 -3.43
CA PHE A 87 18.48 -2.46 -3.40
C PHE A 87 18.28 -1.80 -4.77
N VAL A 88 17.03 -1.47 -5.09
CA VAL A 88 16.67 -0.90 -6.39
C VAL A 88 15.60 0.17 -6.19
N LYS A 89 15.59 1.18 -7.05
CA LYS A 89 14.52 2.17 -7.08
C LYS A 89 13.24 1.54 -7.62
N GLU A 90 12.12 1.78 -6.93
CA GLU A 90 10.80 1.37 -7.39
C GLU A 90 10.54 1.93 -8.81
N SER A 91 10.16 1.03 -9.72
CA SER A 91 9.75 1.36 -11.09
C SER A 91 8.68 0.39 -11.55
N THR A 92 7.91 0.77 -12.58
CA THR A 92 6.88 -0.09 -13.19
C THR A 92 7.42 -1.47 -13.59
N TYR A 93 8.67 -1.51 -14.08
CA TYR A 93 9.32 -2.76 -14.47
C TYR A 93 9.62 -3.63 -13.25
N VAL A 94 10.32 -3.07 -12.26
CA VAL A 94 10.69 -3.76 -11.01
C VAL A 94 9.45 -4.28 -10.29
N THR A 95 8.39 -3.49 -10.19
CA THR A 95 7.14 -3.89 -9.55
C THR A 95 6.48 -5.06 -10.29
N LYS A 96 6.38 -5.00 -11.63
CA LYS A 96 5.80 -6.10 -12.42
C LYS A 96 6.62 -7.39 -12.33
N GLU A 97 7.93 -7.26 -12.35
CA GLU A 97 8.86 -8.37 -12.19
C GLU A 97 8.69 -9.03 -10.81
N GLU A 98 8.64 -8.24 -9.73
CA GLU A 98 8.42 -8.76 -8.37
C GLU A 98 7.06 -9.45 -8.23
N ILE A 99 6.01 -8.86 -8.82
CA ILE A 99 4.68 -9.46 -8.81
C ILE A 99 4.70 -10.82 -9.51
N SER A 100 5.27 -10.87 -10.71
CA SER A 100 5.39 -12.10 -11.48
C SER A 100 6.21 -13.16 -10.74
N TYR A 101 7.29 -12.74 -10.08
CA TYR A 101 8.12 -13.60 -9.24
C TYR A 101 7.31 -14.25 -8.11
N VAL A 102 6.65 -13.45 -7.26
CA VAL A 102 5.91 -13.97 -6.11
C VAL A 102 4.70 -14.80 -6.54
N GLU A 103 3.97 -14.39 -7.58
CA GLU A 103 2.83 -15.17 -8.11
C GLU A 103 3.27 -16.52 -8.67
N LYS A 104 4.39 -16.57 -9.39
CA LYS A 104 4.95 -17.83 -9.91
C LYS A 104 5.41 -18.73 -8.77
N SER A 105 6.14 -18.19 -7.80
CA SER A 105 6.58 -18.93 -6.62
C SER A 105 5.40 -19.45 -5.81
N SER A 106 4.34 -18.65 -5.64
CA SER A 106 3.13 -19.08 -4.93
C SER A 106 2.40 -20.22 -5.65
N LYS A 107 2.38 -20.25 -6.98
CA LYS A 107 1.73 -21.32 -7.76
C LYS A 107 2.52 -22.64 -7.72
N GLN A 108 3.83 -22.55 -7.55
CA GLN A 108 4.74 -23.71 -7.47
C GLN A 108 4.92 -24.22 -6.03
N LEU A 109 4.31 -23.57 -5.05
CA LEU A 109 4.49 -23.90 -3.65
C LEU A 109 3.80 -25.23 -3.33
N THR A 110 4.58 -26.20 -2.85
CA THR A 110 4.02 -27.44 -2.30
C THR A 110 3.47 -27.19 -0.90
N PRO A 111 2.44 -27.93 -0.47
CA PRO A 111 1.96 -27.85 0.90
C PRO A 111 3.08 -28.12 1.91
N THR A 112 3.17 -27.30 2.96
CA THR A 112 4.18 -27.47 4.01
C THR A 112 3.69 -28.52 4.99
N GLN A 113 4.53 -29.52 5.26
CA GLN A 113 4.26 -30.53 6.28
C GLN A 113 5.03 -30.18 7.55
N VAL A 114 4.32 -30.16 8.68
CA VAL A 114 4.90 -29.90 9.99
C VAL A 114 4.52 -31.06 10.91
N SER A 115 5.50 -31.65 11.57
CA SER A 115 5.29 -32.71 12.56
C SER A 115 5.35 -32.14 13.96
N LEU A 116 4.26 -32.24 14.72
CA LEU A 116 4.16 -31.80 16.12
C LEU A 116 3.54 -32.92 16.96
N HIS A 117 4.18 -33.27 18.08
CA HIS A 117 3.71 -34.31 19.01
C HIS A 117 3.30 -35.63 18.33
N GLY A 118 4.10 -36.11 17.37
CA GLY A 118 3.82 -37.35 16.63
C GLY A 118 2.67 -37.25 15.61
N SER A 119 2.14 -36.06 15.39
CA SER A 119 1.08 -35.80 14.40
C SER A 119 1.62 -34.94 13.25
N THR A 120 1.27 -35.29 12.02
CA THR A 120 1.64 -34.50 10.83
C THR A 120 0.49 -33.58 10.43
N PHE A 121 0.84 -32.34 10.12
CA PHE A 121 -0.08 -31.28 9.69
C PHE A 121 0.36 -30.78 8.33
N THR A 122 -0.59 -30.68 7.40
CA THR A 122 -0.33 -30.25 6.02
C THR A 122 -1.01 -28.92 5.76
N PHE A 123 -0.21 -27.91 5.40
CA PHE A 123 -0.66 -26.54 5.15
C PHE A 123 -0.57 -26.20 3.66
N GLU A 124 -1.71 -25.95 3.04
CA GLU A 124 -1.80 -25.29 1.74
C GLU A 124 -1.74 -23.77 1.95
N HIS A 125 -1.00 -23.07 1.10
CA HIS A 125 -0.77 -21.63 1.25
C HIS A 125 -1.53 -20.84 0.20
N ILE A 126 -2.33 -19.88 0.65
CA ILE A 126 -3.14 -19.01 -0.21
C ILE A 126 -2.64 -17.58 -0.05
N PHE A 127 -1.94 -17.08 -1.07
CA PHE A 127 -1.43 -15.71 -1.11
C PHE A 127 -2.42 -14.77 -1.79
N LYS A 128 -2.74 -13.65 -1.13
CA LYS A 128 -3.60 -12.59 -1.66
C LYS A 128 -2.82 -11.28 -1.73
N MET A 129 -2.68 -10.72 -2.92
CA MET A 129 -1.90 -9.51 -3.16
C MET A 129 -2.73 -8.25 -2.80
N THR A 130 -2.92 -7.99 -1.51
CA THR A 130 -3.76 -6.88 -1.03
C THR A 130 -3.00 -5.83 -0.22
N MET A 131 -1.71 -6.04 0.05
CA MET A 131 -0.85 -5.05 0.72
C MET A 131 -0.19 -4.13 -0.30
N ILE A 132 -1.00 -3.42 -1.09
CA ILE A 132 -0.49 -2.54 -2.14
C ILE A 132 -1.09 -1.15 -2.08
N ASP A 133 -0.35 -0.20 -2.62
CA ASP A 133 -0.82 1.17 -2.85
C ASP A 133 -1.64 1.25 -4.16
N GLY A 134 -2.31 2.38 -4.37
CA GLY A 134 -3.08 2.60 -5.60
C GLY A 134 -2.20 2.76 -6.85
N LYS A 135 -0.92 3.11 -6.70
CA LYS A 135 0.03 3.33 -7.80
C LYS A 135 0.47 1.98 -8.37
N VAL A 136 0.80 1.02 -7.53
CA VAL A 136 1.07 -0.39 -7.82
C VAL A 136 -0.15 -1.03 -8.46
N CYS A 137 -1.37 -0.77 -7.97
CA CYS A 137 -2.59 -1.23 -8.65
C CYS A 137 -2.63 -0.74 -10.11
N ASN A 138 -2.43 0.56 -10.33
CA ASN A 138 -2.43 1.14 -11.68
C ASN A 138 -1.35 0.51 -12.57
N MET A 139 -0.15 0.28 -12.05
CA MET A 139 0.94 -0.38 -12.77
C MET A 139 0.59 -1.84 -13.11
N ALA A 140 -0.05 -2.56 -12.20
CA ALA A 140 -0.45 -3.96 -12.35
C ALA A 140 -1.63 -4.15 -13.31
N THR A 141 -2.56 -3.20 -13.36
CA THR A 141 -3.70 -3.20 -14.30
C THR A 141 -3.37 -2.54 -15.65
N GLY A 142 -2.19 -1.92 -15.79
CA GLY A 142 -1.81 -1.20 -17.00
C GLY A 142 -2.50 0.16 -17.16
N THR A 143 -3.12 0.67 -16.10
CA THR A 143 -3.75 2.00 -16.08
C THR A 143 -2.66 3.07 -16.07
N LYS A 144 -2.51 3.79 -17.19
CA LYS A 144 -1.43 4.78 -17.38
C LYS A 144 -1.56 6.04 -16.51
N SER A 145 -2.77 6.36 -16.04
CA SER A 145 -3.01 7.57 -15.24
C SER A 145 -3.40 7.21 -13.80
N THR A 146 -2.75 7.88 -12.85
CA THR A 146 -3.11 7.83 -11.42
C THR A 146 -4.44 8.50 -11.11
N SER A 147 -4.99 9.29 -12.03
CA SER A 147 -6.29 9.97 -11.91
C SER A 147 -7.48 9.13 -12.36
N ARG A 148 -7.25 7.87 -12.78
CA ARG A 148 -8.30 6.94 -13.17
C ARG A 148 -8.44 5.87 -12.10
N CYS A 149 -9.67 5.41 -11.88
CA CYS A 149 -9.91 4.29 -10.98
C CYS A 149 -9.30 3.02 -11.57
N TYR A 150 -8.44 2.32 -10.83
CA TYR A 150 -7.85 1.05 -11.28
C TYR A 150 -8.87 -0.10 -11.34
N ILE A 151 -10.02 0.04 -10.67
CA ILE A 151 -11.07 -0.98 -10.61
C ILE A 151 -11.95 -0.97 -11.86
N CYS A 152 -12.37 0.23 -12.29
CA CYS A 152 -13.32 0.40 -13.40
C CYS A 152 -12.83 1.29 -14.55
N GLY A 153 -11.64 1.88 -14.44
CA GLY A 153 -11.08 2.78 -15.45
C GLY A 153 -11.75 4.15 -15.53
N ALA A 154 -12.76 4.46 -14.71
CA ALA A 154 -13.48 5.73 -14.74
C ALA A 154 -12.62 6.92 -14.28
N THR A 155 -12.95 8.10 -14.80
CA THR A 155 -12.37 9.40 -14.41
C THR A 155 -13.25 10.10 -13.36
N SER A 156 -12.73 11.15 -12.72
CA SER A 156 -13.51 11.97 -11.78
C SER A 156 -14.77 12.60 -12.41
N LYS A 157 -14.77 12.88 -13.72
CA LYS A 157 -15.95 13.38 -14.42
C LYS A 157 -17.04 12.32 -14.55
N ASP A 158 -16.65 11.09 -14.81
CA ASP A 158 -17.56 9.95 -14.95
C ASP A 158 -18.26 9.64 -13.61
N PHE A 159 -17.53 9.75 -12.48
CA PHE A 159 -18.10 9.53 -11.15
C PHE A 159 -19.19 10.53 -10.74
N ASN A 160 -19.23 11.71 -11.36
CA ASN A 160 -20.30 12.68 -11.11
C ASN A 160 -21.62 12.30 -11.81
N ASN A 161 -21.61 11.29 -12.68
CA ASN A 161 -22.81 10.77 -13.32
C ASN A 161 -23.33 9.53 -12.58
N LEU A 162 -24.33 9.73 -11.72
CA LEU A 162 -24.92 8.66 -10.91
C LEU A 162 -25.65 7.57 -11.73
N THR A 163 -25.93 7.83 -13.01
CA THR A 163 -26.59 6.86 -13.91
C THR A 163 -25.59 5.92 -14.59
N GLN A 164 -24.30 6.24 -14.53
CA GLN A 164 -23.27 5.49 -15.22
C GLN A 164 -22.98 4.17 -14.52
N LYS A 165 -23.04 3.07 -15.28
CA LYS A 165 -22.62 1.74 -14.81
C LYS A 165 -21.15 1.53 -15.10
N PHE A 166 -20.44 1.02 -14.11
CA PHE A 166 -19.00 0.77 -14.20
C PHE A 166 -18.74 -0.73 -14.30
N ASN A 167 -18.07 -1.14 -15.37
CA ASN A 167 -17.62 -2.52 -15.53
C ASN A 167 -16.31 -2.71 -14.76
N THR A 168 -16.15 -3.86 -14.12
CA THR A 168 -14.97 -4.20 -13.33
C THR A 168 -14.36 -5.50 -13.81
N THR A 169 -13.05 -5.60 -13.77
CA THR A 169 -12.33 -6.82 -14.12
C THR A 169 -12.06 -7.64 -12.86
N SER A 170 -12.19 -8.97 -12.94
CA SER A 170 -11.91 -9.88 -11.81
C SER A 170 -10.53 -9.61 -11.18
N LYS A 171 -9.49 -9.45 -11.99
CA LYS A 171 -8.13 -9.10 -11.55
C LYS A 171 -8.05 -7.81 -10.73
N ALA A 172 -8.87 -6.81 -11.06
CA ALA A 172 -8.84 -5.53 -10.35
C ALA A 172 -9.44 -5.64 -8.93
N ILE A 173 -10.36 -6.58 -8.72
CA ILE A 173 -10.99 -6.84 -7.42
C ILE A 173 -10.05 -7.64 -6.50
N GLU A 174 -9.16 -8.47 -7.06
CA GLU A 174 -8.21 -9.28 -6.28
C GLU A 174 -7.25 -8.46 -5.42
N PHE A 175 -6.97 -7.22 -5.85
CA PHE A 175 -6.14 -6.27 -5.13
C PHE A 175 -6.78 -5.72 -3.85
N GLY A 176 -8.10 -5.88 -3.69
CA GLY A 176 -8.85 -5.35 -2.56
C GLY A 176 -8.83 -3.82 -2.48
N LEU A 177 -9.19 -3.28 -1.32
CA LEU A 177 -9.21 -1.85 -1.05
C LEU A 177 -8.02 -1.44 -0.17
N SER A 178 -7.19 -0.51 -0.65
CA SER A 178 -6.12 0.09 0.15
C SER A 178 -6.70 1.12 1.12
N VAL A 179 -7.18 0.65 2.28
CA VAL A 179 -7.88 1.47 3.30
C VAL A 179 -7.01 2.64 3.78
N LEU A 180 -5.70 2.44 3.91
CA LEU A 180 -4.74 3.49 4.28
C LEU A 180 -4.79 4.65 3.28
N HIS A 181 -4.58 4.36 2.00
CA HIS A 181 -4.59 5.37 0.95
C HIS A 181 -5.98 5.98 0.75
N ALA A 182 -7.06 5.21 0.92
CA ALA A 182 -8.42 5.73 0.87
C ALA A 182 -8.64 6.82 1.92
N ARG A 183 -8.16 6.62 3.16
CA ARG A 183 -8.25 7.63 4.23
C ARG A 183 -7.40 8.87 3.94
N ILE A 184 -6.16 8.68 3.49
CA ILE A 184 -5.26 9.79 3.15
C ILE A 184 -5.86 10.64 2.02
N ARG A 185 -6.30 10.00 0.93
CA ARG A 185 -6.90 10.69 -0.22
C ARG A 185 -8.22 11.36 0.13
N TRP A 186 -9.03 10.74 0.98
CA TRP A 186 -10.24 11.37 1.48
C TRP A 186 -9.91 12.64 2.26
N PHE A 187 -8.96 12.58 3.20
CA PHE A 187 -8.55 13.75 3.97
C PHE A 187 -7.99 14.88 3.09
N GLU A 188 -7.10 14.55 2.16
CA GLU A 188 -6.58 15.48 1.14
C GLU A 188 -7.72 16.12 0.33
N SER A 189 -8.74 15.35 -0.05
CA SER A 189 -9.90 15.87 -0.79
C SER A 189 -10.74 16.85 0.02
N VAL A 190 -10.90 16.60 1.33
CA VAL A 190 -11.62 17.51 2.24
C VAL A 190 -10.83 18.81 2.43
N LEU A 191 -9.51 18.74 2.57
CA LEU A 191 -8.65 19.93 2.65
C LEU A 191 -8.74 20.76 1.35
N HIS A 192 -8.59 20.12 0.19
CA HIS A 192 -8.72 20.81 -1.09
C HIS A 192 -10.10 21.45 -1.27
N LEU A 193 -11.16 20.78 -0.81
CA LEU A 193 -12.50 21.36 -0.81
C LEU A 193 -12.54 22.62 0.05
N ALA A 194 -12.06 22.55 1.29
CA ALA A 194 -12.02 23.68 2.21
C ALA A 194 -11.29 24.89 1.63
N TYR A 195 -10.12 24.68 1.02
CA TYR A 195 -9.34 25.75 0.37
C TYR A 195 -10.07 26.37 -0.83
N LYS A 196 -10.86 25.57 -1.55
CA LYS A 196 -11.55 25.97 -2.79
C LYS A 196 -12.99 26.40 -2.60
N LEU A 197 -13.58 26.30 -1.40
CA LEU A 197 -14.93 26.77 -1.10
C LEU A 197 -15.20 28.22 -1.56
N PRO A 198 -14.27 29.18 -1.42
CA PRO A 198 -14.49 30.55 -1.89
C PRO A 198 -14.51 30.67 -3.42
N VAL A 199 -13.65 29.91 -4.11
CA VAL A 199 -13.47 29.99 -5.58
C VAL A 199 -14.52 29.13 -6.30
N LYS A 200 -15.03 28.07 -5.65
CA LYS A 200 -16.04 27.13 -6.17
C LYS A 200 -15.66 26.49 -7.51
N GLN A 201 -14.36 26.38 -7.79
CA GLN A 201 -13.84 25.75 -9.01
C GLN A 201 -12.90 24.60 -8.68
N TYR A 202 -13.00 23.50 -9.44
CA TYR A 202 -12.18 22.31 -9.23
C TYR A 202 -10.77 22.45 -9.82
N ARG A 203 -10.67 23.01 -11.04
CA ARG A 203 -9.41 23.32 -11.73
C ARG A 203 -9.27 24.83 -11.87
N GLU A 204 -8.21 25.39 -11.30
CA GLU A 204 -7.79 26.76 -11.57
C GLU A 204 -6.96 26.77 -12.87
N LYS A 205 -7.24 27.72 -13.76
CA LYS A 205 -6.32 28.04 -14.86
C LYS A 205 -5.23 28.90 -14.26
N ARG A 206 -3.95 28.62 -14.57
CA ARG A 206 -2.81 29.45 -14.14
C ARG A 206 -2.97 30.87 -14.71
N THR A 207 -3.57 31.75 -13.94
CA THR A 207 -3.55 33.21 -14.09
C THR A 207 -3.17 33.81 -12.74
N ASN A 208 -2.79 35.10 -12.70
CA ASN A 208 -2.16 35.85 -11.59
C ASN A 208 -2.78 35.77 -10.16
N GLU A 209 -3.78 34.91 -9.94
CA GLU A 209 -4.48 34.62 -8.69
C GLU A 209 -3.67 33.71 -7.72
N GLU A 210 -2.49 33.21 -8.11
CA GLU A 210 -1.59 32.36 -7.29
C GLU A 210 -1.23 32.98 -5.92
N LYS A 211 -1.27 34.31 -5.78
CA LYS A 211 -1.02 35.02 -4.51
C LYS A 211 -2.15 34.86 -3.49
N THR A 212 -3.36 34.53 -3.91
CA THR A 212 -4.53 34.38 -3.03
C THR A 212 -4.66 32.97 -2.46
N TYR A 213 -4.04 31.97 -3.12
CA TYR A 213 -4.13 30.56 -2.76
C TYR A 213 -3.08 30.15 -1.73
N THR A 214 -1.83 30.53 -1.95
CA THR A 214 -0.69 30.28 -1.03
C THR A 214 -0.92 30.91 0.35
N GLY A 215 -1.50 32.12 0.40
CA GLY A 215 -1.90 32.76 1.66
C GLY A 215 -3.00 32.00 2.43
N LYS A 216 -3.89 31.29 1.73
CA LYS A 216 -5.02 30.57 2.34
C LYS A 216 -4.66 29.17 2.80
N GLU A 217 -3.76 28.47 2.10
CA GLU A 217 -3.16 27.24 2.64
C GLU A 217 -2.47 27.53 3.97
N THR A 218 -1.72 28.64 4.06
CA THR A 218 -1.14 29.09 5.33
C THR A 218 -2.19 29.56 6.34
N ASP A 219 -3.31 30.17 5.94
CA ASP A 219 -4.38 30.60 6.87
C ASP A 219 -5.25 29.44 7.40
N CYS A 220 -5.45 28.39 6.62
CA CYS A 220 -6.09 27.16 7.10
C CYS A 220 -5.14 26.25 7.90
N GLN A 221 -3.82 26.48 7.77
CA GLN A 221 -2.79 25.90 8.64
C GLN A 221 -2.59 26.71 9.93
N LYS A 222 -2.90 28.03 9.92
CA LYS A 222 -3.15 28.79 11.16
C LYS A 222 -4.35 28.12 11.84
N PRO A 223 -4.20 27.82 13.13
CA PRO A 223 -4.75 26.61 13.69
C PRO A 223 -6.27 26.59 13.56
N ILE A 224 -6.80 25.41 13.21
CA ILE A 224 -8.08 24.94 13.75
C ILE A 224 -7.87 24.96 15.27
N SER A 225 -8.13 26.10 15.92
CA SER A 225 -7.53 26.54 17.20
C SER A 225 -7.97 25.77 18.45
N GLY A 226 -8.36 24.51 18.29
CA GLY A 226 -8.63 23.56 19.37
C GLY A 226 -8.26 22.12 19.03
N ILE A 227 -7.65 21.84 17.87
CA ILE A 227 -7.20 20.50 17.48
C ILE A 227 -5.68 20.54 17.30
N PRO A 228 -4.90 19.76 18.08
CA PRO A 228 -3.45 19.68 17.91
C PRO A 228 -3.11 18.87 16.65
N MET A 229 -3.25 19.49 15.48
CA MET A 229 -2.96 18.86 14.19
C MET A 229 -1.98 19.74 13.41
N ILE A 230 -0.81 19.18 13.10
CA ILE A 230 0.21 19.80 12.23
C ILE A 230 0.16 19.07 10.89
N VAL A 231 -0.12 19.79 9.81
CA VAL A 231 -0.01 19.26 8.45
C VAL A 231 1.46 19.34 8.03
N ILE A 232 2.11 18.18 7.87
CA ILE A 232 3.50 18.10 7.41
C ILE A 232 3.49 18.07 5.88
N LEU A 233 4.02 19.13 5.26
CA LEU A 233 4.28 19.18 3.83
C LEU A 233 5.73 18.74 3.58
N ALA A 234 5.97 17.93 2.53
CA ALA A 234 7.32 17.66 2.06
C ALA A 234 7.89 18.94 1.41
N GLU A 235 9.13 19.31 1.75
CA GLU A 235 9.78 20.60 1.43
C GLU A 235 9.96 20.93 -0.07
N ASP A 236 9.51 20.08 -0.99
CA ASP A 236 9.73 20.28 -2.43
C ASP A 236 8.88 21.40 -3.07
N SER A 237 7.91 21.98 -2.35
CA SER A 237 7.00 23.01 -2.87
C SER A 237 7.20 24.43 -2.33
N LEU A 238 8.15 24.68 -1.44
CA LEU A 238 8.45 26.03 -0.92
C LEU A 238 9.88 26.46 -1.27
N LYS A 239 10.13 26.77 -2.55
CA LYS A 239 11.23 27.69 -2.90
C LYS A 239 10.80 29.11 -2.57
N THR A 240 10.99 29.54 -1.33
CA THR A 240 11.09 30.96 -1.02
C THR A 240 12.49 31.47 -1.41
N PRO A 241 12.61 32.53 -2.22
CA PRO A 241 13.90 33.17 -2.41
C PRO A 241 14.24 33.91 -1.11
N ILE A 242 15.26 33.44 -0.39
CA ILE A 242 15.91 34.24 0.65
C ILE A 242 16.61 35.39 -0.07
N SER A 243 15.99 36.57 -0.05
CA SER A 243 16.65 37.81 -0.42
C SER A 243 17.70 38.14 0.66
N CYS A 244 18.96 37.78 0.44
CA CYS A 244 20.05 38.37 1.19
C CYS A 244 20.14 39.86 0.83
N GLY A 245 19.65 40.72 1.72
CA GLY A 245 19.95 42.14 1.68
C GLY A 245 21.45 42.36 1.87
N HIS A 246 22.16 42.65 0.78
CA HIS A 246 23.44 43.34 0.85
C HIS A 246 23.14 44.83 0.97
N ASN A 247 23.27 45.37 2.18
CA ASN A 247 23.51 46.79 2.34
C ASN A 247 24.93 47.09 1.83
N LYS A 248 25.00 47.76 0.67
CA LYS A 248 26.18 48.51 0.23
C LYS A 248 25.88 49.99 0.43
N SER A 249 26.51 50.59 1.43
CA SER A 249 27.23 51.87 1.41
C SER A 249 27.51 52.27 2.85
#